data_AF-A0A6G4IR49-F1
#
_entry.id   AF-A0A6G4IR49-F1
#
_cell.length_a   1.000
_cell.length_b   1.000
_cell.length_c   1.000
_cell.angle_alpha   90.00
_cell.angle_beta   90.00
_cell.angle_gamma   90.00
#
_symmetry.space_group_name_H-M   'P 1'
#
loop_
_entity.id
_entity.type
_entity.pdbx_description
1 polymer ?
#
loop_
_entity_poly.entity_id
_entity_poly.type
_entity_poly.pdbx_seq_one_letter_code
_entity_poly.pdbx_strand_id
1 'polypeptide(L)' 'MTFEEKLSQMYNEIANEISGMIPIEWEKVYTMAYIDDEGGEVFYYYTEPGSNELYYY' A
#
# COMPACT_ATOMS: atom_id res chain seq x y z
N MET A 1 2.37 -19.91 -14.33
CA MET A 1 2.73 -18.53 -13.97
C MET A 1 4.17 -18.50 -13.52
N THR A 2 4.93 -17.51 -13.99
CA THR A 2 6.30 -17.25 -13.55
C THR A 2 6.32 -16.73 -12.11
N PHE A 3 7.52 -16.61 -11.54
CA PHE A 3 7.69 -16.00 -10.23
C PHE A 3 7.23 -14.53 -10.24
N GLU A 4 7.59 -13.78 -11.27
CA GLU A 4 7.26 -12.37 -11.46
C GLU A 4 5.75 -12.16 -11.58
N GLU A 5 5.04 -13.04 -12.29
CA GLU A 5 3.59 -12.97 -12.43
C GLU A 5 2.88 -13.16 -11.08
N LYS A 6 3.31 -14.14 -10.28
CA LYS A 6 2.77 -14.37 -8.94
C LYS A 6 3.07 -13.20 -8.00
N LEU A 7 4.29 -12.67 -8.07
CA LEU A 7 4.70 -11.54 -7.25
C LEU A 7 3.89 -10.28 -7.60
N SER A 8 3.63 -10.05 -8.88
CA SER A 8 2.78 -8.95 -9.35
C SER A 8 1.34 -9.10 -8.87
N GLN A 9 0.78 -10.32 -8.87
CA GLN A 9 -0.56 -10.56 -8.31
C GLN A 9 -0.63 -10.20 -6.83
N MET A 10 0.35 -10.64 -6.03
CA MET A 10 0.41 -10.32 -4.59
C MET A 10 0.53 -8.81 -4.34
N TYR A 11 1.38 -8.10 -5.09
CA TYR A 11 1.49 -6.65 -4.95
C TYR A 11 0.21 -5.90 -5.34
N ASN A 12 -0.50 -6.36 -6.38
CA ASN A 12 -1.79 -5.77 -6.76
C ASN A 12 -2.87 -6.01 -5.72
N GLU A 13 -2.93 -7.20 -5.11
CA GLU A 13 -3.85 -7.49 -4.00
C GLU A 13 -3.62 -6.53 -2.84
N ILE A 14 -2.36 -6.36 -2.40
CA ILE A 14 -1.99 -5.42 -1.32
C ILE A 14 -2.38 -3.98 -1.69
N ALA A 15 -2.06 -3.54 -2.91
CA ALA A 15 -2.38 -2.18 -3.37
C ALA A 15 -3.90 -1.93 -3.42
N ASN A 16 -4.69 -2.92 -3.83
CA ASN A 16 -6.14 -2.81 -3.90
C ASN A 16 -6.79 -2.74 -2.51
N GLU A 17 -6.32 -3.54 -1.56
CA GLU A 17 -6.80 -3.48 -0.18
C GLU A 17 -6.54 -2.10 0.44
N ILE A 18 -5.32 -1.57 0.30
CA ILE A 18 -4.97 -0.24 0.82
C ILE A 18 -5.76 0.87 0.13
N SER A 19 -5.94 0.77 -1.19
CA SER A 19 -6.80 1.69 -1.95
C SER A 19 -8.23 1.72 -1.40
N GLY A 20 -8.78 0.57 -1.02
CA GLY A 20 -10.11 0.47 -0.41
C GLY A 20 -10.21 1.02 1.02
N MET A 21 -9.08 1.16 1.72
CA MET A 21 -9.03 1.72 3.08
C MET A 21 -8.96 3.25 3.11
N ILE A 22 -8.53 3.91 2.02
CA ILE A 22 -8.41 5.37 1.95
C ILE A 22 -9.77 5.96 1.52
N PRO A 23 -10.49 6.71 2.37
CA PRO A 23 -11.87 7.15 2.10
C PRO A 23 -11.95 8.44 1.25
N ILE A 24 -10.82 8.91 0.71
CA ILE A 24 -10.71 10.14 -0.07
C ILE A 24 -9.94 9.88 -1.38
N GLU A 25 -10.01 10.83 -2.32
CA GLU A 25 -9.19 10.76 -3.53
C GLU A 25 -7.70 10.88 -3.19
N TRP A 26 -6.89 10.04 -3.85
CA TRP A 26 -5.45 9.99 -3.67
C TRP A 26 -4.74 9.83 -5.02
N GLU A 27 -3.48 10.28 -5.10
CA GLU A 27 -2.66 10.20 -6.33
C GLU A 27 -1.56 9.14 -6.22
N LYS A 28 -0.88 9.06 -5.07
CA LYS A 28 0.15 8.05 -4.80
C LYS A 28 -0.07 7.43 -3.42
N VAL A 29 0.27 6.15 -3.31
CA VAL A 29 0.31 5.40 -2.06
C VAL A 29 1.71 4.80 -1.88
N TYR A 30 2.22 4.89 -0.66
CA TYR A 30 3.50 4.32 -0.23
C TYR A 30 3.24 3.39 0.93
N THR A 31 3.64 2.13 0.81
CA THR A 31 3.38 1.10 1.82
C THR A 31 4.66 0.48 2.32
N MET A 32 4.75 0.24 3.62
CA MET A 32 5.84 -0.47 4.25
C MET A 32 5.28 -1.49 5.23
N ALA A 33 5.71 -2.75 5.09
CA ALA A 33 5.27 -3.85 5.93
C ALA A 33 6.47 -4.52 6.60
N TYR A 34 6.36 -4.76 7.90
CA TYR A 34 7.31 -5.53 8.69
C TYR A 34 6.62 -6.78 9.19
N ILE A 35 7.30 -7.92 9.11
CA ILE A 35 6.83 -9.18 9.66
C ILE A 35 8.02 -9.82 10.37
N ASP A 36 7.82 -10.19 11.62
CA ASP A 36 8.76 -10.95 12.43
C ASP A 36 8.04 -12.05 13.22
N ASP A 37 8.75 -12.68 14.15
CA ASP A 37 8.20 -13.76 14.97
C ASP A 37 7.16 -13.26 16.00
N GLU A 38 7.11 -11.97 16.29
CA GLU A 38 6.22 -11.35 17.27
C GLU A 38 4.93 -10.78 16.62
N GLY A 39 4.95 -10.54 15.31
CA GLY A 39 3.76 -10.16 14.56
C GLY A 39 4.05 -9.49 13.23
N GLY A 40 3.09 -8.71 12.76
CA GLY A 40 3.23 -7.91 11.56
C GLY A 40 2.64 -6.53 11.73
N GLU A 41 3.31 -5.54 11.16
CA GLU A 41 2.87 -4.15 11.15
C GLU A 41 2.94 -3.61 9.73
N VAL A 42 1.92 -2.86 9.34
CA VAL A 42 1.83 -2.23 8.02
C VAL A 42 1.56 -0.75 8.19
N PHE A 43 2.41 0.07 7.59
CA PHE A 43 2.24 1.51 7.48
C PHE A 43 1.92 1.85 6.04
N TYR A 44 1.02 2.81 5.85
CA TYR A 44 0.77 3.39 4.53
C TYR A 44 0.70 4.91 4.62
N TYR A 45 1.15 5.55 3.54
CA TYR A 45 1.08 6.99 3.35
C TYR A 45 0.46 7.26 1.99
N TYR A 46 -0.24 8.38 1.86
CA TYR A 46 -0.79 8.79 0.58
C TYR A 46 -0.64 10.28 0.34
N THR A 47 -0.73 10.67 -0.92
CA THR A 47 -0.82 12.07 -1.35
C THR A 47 -2.21 12.34 -1.92
N GLU A 48 -2.77 13.51 -1.61
CA GLU A 48 -3.94 14.02 -2.33
C GLU A 48 -3.54 14.47 -3.75
N PRO A 49 -4.48 14.51 -4.72
CA PRO A 49 -4.20 14.96 -6.07
C PRO A 49 -3.55 16.34 -6.14
N GLY A 50 -2.37 16.42 -6.76
CA GLY A 50 -1.63 17.68 -6.93
C GLY A 50 -0.93 18.18 -5.65
N SER A 51 -0.97 17.41 -4.56
CA SER A 51 -0.19 17.64 -3.35
C SER A 51 1.01 16.70 -3.29
N ASN A 52 2.12 17.21 -2.73
CA ASN A 52 3.28 16.37 -2.38
C ASN A 52 3.32 16.09 -0.87
N GLU A 53 2.31 16.52 -0.10
CA GLU A 53 2.21 16.23 1.32
C GLU A 53 1.84 14.77 1.54
N LEU A 54 2.53 14.13 2.48
CA LEU A 54 2.30 12.74 2.87
C LEU A 54 1.38 12.71 4.08
N TYR A 55 0.21 12.12 3.91
CA TYR A 55 -0.74 11.85 4.98
C TYR A 55 -0.54 10.43 5.51
N TYR A 56 -0.72 10.24 6.82
CA TYR A 56 -0.62 8.97 7.53
C TYR A 56 -1.93 8.67 8.26
N TYR A 57 -2.27 7.38 8.38
CA TYR A 57 -3.42 6.89 9.14
C TYR A 57 -3.01 5.72 10.03
#